data_AF-A0A914TS96-F1
#
_entry.id   AF-A0A914TS96-F1
#
_cell.length_a   1.000
_cell.length_b   1.000
_cell.length_c   1.000
_cell.angle_alpha   90.00
_cell.angle_beta   90.00
_cell.angle_gamma   90.00
#
_symmetry.space_group_name_H-M   'P 1'
#
loop_
_entity.id
_entity.type
_entity.pdbx_description
1 polymer ?
#
loop_
_entity_poly.entity_id
_entity_poly.type
_entity_poly.pdbx_seq_one_letter_code
_entity_poly.pdbx_strand_id
1 'polypeptide(L)'
;MDNMFLTQQAFKTFDHSLTGDFWFGMSNIVQTTWSWIDSTPFDFENWNDQSSKNRTDAGCGAVLLESGRWIDDYCYIKKPFICTVPALVA
;
A
#
# COMPACT_ATOMS: atom_id res chain seq x y z
N MET A 1 5.46 9.98 -5.71
CA MET A 1 4.79 10.03 -4.38
C MET A 1 5.83 9.74 -3.32
N ASP A 2 5.97 10.56 -2.28
CA ASP A 2 6.92 10.28 -1.20
C ASP A 2 6.35 9.21 -0.26
N ASN A 3 6.51 7.94 -0.66
CA ASN A 3 5.99 6.78 0.07
C ASN A 3 6.50 6.68 1.52
N MET A 4 7.66 7.28 1.82
CA MET A 4 8.21 7.40 3.17
C MET A 4 7.40 8.35 4.08
N PHE A 5 6.78 9.40 3.51
CA PHE A 5 5.92 10.29 4.29
C PHE A 5 4.61 9.60 4.68
N LEU A 6 4.04 8.81 3.76
CA LEU A 6 2.79 8.07 4.00
C LEU A 6 2.95 7.06 5.13
N THR A 7 4.04 6.30 5.15
CA THR A 7 4.31 5.35 6.23
C THR A 7 4.48 6.08 7.57
N GLN A 8 5.24 7.17 7.62
CA GLN A 8 5.39 7.97 8.85
C GLN A 8 4.06 8.52 9.37
N GLN A 9 3.17 8.96 8.48
CA GLN A 9 1.84 9.44 8.89
C GLN A 9 0.97 8.29 9.39
N ALA A 10 1.02 7.12 8.74
CA ALA A 10 0.35 5.90 9.17
C ALA A 10 0.74 5.51 10.59
N PHE A 11 2.05 5.46 10.85
CA PHE A 11 2.64 5.13 12.14
C PHE A 11 2.18 6.03 13.29
N LYS A 12 1.91 7.31 13.00
CA LYS A 12 1.42 8.26 14.01
C LYS A 12 -0.09 8.18 14.22
N THR A 13 -0.84 7.69 13.23
CA THR A 13 -2.30 7.77 13.22
C THR A 13 -2.95 6.45 13.65
N PHE A 14 -2.36 5.32 13.27
CA PHE A 14 -2.91 4.00 13.56
C PHE A 14 -2.44 3.49 14.92
N ASP A 15 -3.35 2.86 15.66
CA ASP A 15 -3.07 2.25 16.95
C ASP A 15 -2.33 0.92 16.74
N HIS A 16 -1.07 0.89 17.13
CA HIS A 16 -0.17 -0.26 17.00
C HIS A 16 -0.66 -1.48 17.80
N SER A 17 -1.55 -1.28 18.79
CA SER A 17 -2.12 -2.36 19.60
C SER A 17 -3.37 -3.00 18.97
N LEU A 18 -3.98 -2.37 17.97
CA LEU A 18 -5.22 -2.80 17.32
C LEU A 18 -5.10 -3.03 15.81
N THR A 19 -4.04 -2.51 15.15
CA THR A 19 -3.88 -2.55 13.69
C THR A 19 -2.48 -3.03 13.29
N GLY A 20 -2.43 -4.14 12.54
CA GLY A 20 -1.16 -4.74 12.07
C GLY A 20 -0.66 -4.17 10.75
N ASP A 21 -1.58 -3.92 9.80
CA ASP A 21 -1.27 -3.45 8.45
C ASP A 21 -2.34 -2.47 7.96
N PHE A 22 -2.04 -1.72 6.91
CA PHE A 22 -3.00 -0.82 6.27
C PHE A 22 -2.97 -0.89 4.74
N TRP A 23 -4.12 -0.61 4.13
CA TRP A 23 -4.26 -0.51 2.68
C TRP A 23 -3.74 0.82 2.13
N PHE A 24 -3.23 0.76 0.91
CA PHE A 24 -2.84 1.91 0.09
C PHE A 24 -3.16 1.62 -1.37
N GLY A 25 -2.93 2.60 -2.26
CA GLY A 25 -3.45 2.59 -3.63
C GLY A 25 -2.82 1.59 -4.61
N MET A 26 -2.12 0.55 -4.16
CA MET A 26 -1.49 -0.45 -5.04
C MET A 26 -2.40 -1.66 -5.26
N SER A 27 -2.56 -2.09 -6.52
CA SER A 27 -3.33 -3.30 -6.86
C SER A 27 -2.89 -3.92 -8.19
N ASN A 28 -3.11 -5.23 -8.33
CA ASN A 28 -3.01 -5.99 -9.59
C ASN A 28 -4.36 -6.61 -10.01
N ILE A 29 -5.50 -6.09 -9.51
CA ILE A 29 -6.83 -6.61 -9.87
C ILE A 29 -7.19 -6.29 -11.32
N VAL A 30 -6.91 -5.05 -11.75
CA VAL A 30 -7.30 -4.56 -13.08
C VAL A 30 -6.23 -4.92 -14.11
N GLN A 31 -4.97 -4.76 -13.74
CA GLN A 31 -3.82 -5.09 -14.55
C GLN A 31 -3.17 -6.28 -13.87
N THR A 32 -2.89 -7.37 -14.58
CA THR A 32 -2.20 -8.56 -14.03
C THR A 32 -0.78 -8.25 -13.51
N THR A 33 -0.36 -6.99 -13.62
CA THR A 33 0.86 -6.38 -13.08
C THR A 33 0.51 -5.34 -12.03
N TRP A 34 1.36 -5.18 -11.02
CA TRP A 34 1.20 -4.16 -9.99
C TRP A 34 1.14 -2.74 -10.56
N SER A 35 0.13 -1.98 -10.13
CA SER A 35 -0.12 -0.62 -10.58
C SER A 35 -0.74 0.21 -9.45
N TRP A 36 -0.61 1.53 -9.55
CA TRP A 36 -1.35 2.45 -8.69
C TRP A 36 -2.76 2.67 -9.25
N ILE A 37 -3.77 2.69 -8.38
CA ILE A 37 -5.18 2.93 -8.76
C ILE A 37 -5.41 4.35 -9.33
N ASP A 38 -4.51 5.29 -9.05
CA ASP A 38 -4.54 6.66 -9.58
C ASP A 38 -3.88 6.81 -10.95
N SER A 39 -3.40 5.70 -11.53
CA SER A 39 -2.72 5.65 -12.84
C SER A 39 -1.41 6.43 -12.91
N THR A 40 -0.83 6.82 -11.77
CA THR A 40 0.52 7.39 -11.76
C THR A 40 1.57 6.32 -12.12
N PRO A 41 2.77 6.72 -12.59
CA PRO A 41 3.83 5.78 -12.90
C PRO A 41 4.20 4.89 -11.71
N PHE A 42 4.31 3.59 -11.94
CA PHE A 42 4.78 2.62 -10.95
C PHE A 42 6.32 2.57 -10.98
N ASP A 43 6.96 3.58 -10.40
CA ASP A 43 8.41 3.83 -10.48
C ASP A 43 9.17 3.59 -9.17
N PHE A 44 8.47 3.21 -8.10
CA PHE A 44 9.03 2.89 -6.79
C PHE A 44 8.42 1.60 -6.26
N GLU A 45 9.26 0.76 -5.63
CA GLU A 45 8.84 -0.49 -5.02
C GLU A 45 9.48 -0.68 -3.64
N ASN A 46 8.71 -1.13 -2.63
CA ASN A 46 9.22 -1.40 -1.28
C ASN A 46 8.67 -2.70 -0.67
N TRP A 47 8.66 -3.78 -1.46
CA TRP A 47 8.20 -5.10 -1.03
C TRP A 47 8.92 -5.63 0.21
N ASN A 48 8.18 -6.37 1.04
CA ASN A 48 8.70 -7.10 2.19
C ASN A 48 9.48 -8.35 1.75
N ASP A 49 8.97 -9.06 0.74
CA ASP A 49 9.63 -10.19 0.09
C ASP A 49 9.26 -10.26 -1.40
N GLN A 50 10.13 -10.83 -2.23
CA GLN A 50 9.91 -11.04 -3.66
C GLN A 50 8.75 -12.00 -3.93
N SER A 51 8.40 -12.87 -2.98
CA SER A 51 7.22 -13.72 -3.06
C SER A 51 5.91 -12.92 -3.15
N SER A 52 5.83 -11.77 -2.48
CA SER A 52 4.68 -10.86 -2.53
C SER A 52 4.53 -10.16 -3.88
N LYS A 53 5.64 -9.93 -4.60
CA LYS A 53 5.62 -9.32 -5.93
C LYS A 53 5.08 -10.28 -7.01
N ASN A 54 5.38 -11.57 -6.88
CA ASN A 54 5.17 -12.56 -7.94
C ASN A 54 3.88 -13.38 -7.78
N ARG A 55 2.96 -12.97 -6.92
CA ARG A 55 1.64 -13.59 -6.87
C ARG A 55 0.89 -13.36 -8.17
N THR A 56 0.28 -14.43 -8.69
CA THR A 56 -0.44 -14.44 -9.97
C THR A 56 -1.93 -14.26 -9.79
N ASP A 57 -2.43 -14.34 -8.55
CA ASP A 57 -3.78 -13.99 -8.17
C ASP A 57 -3.97 -12.48 -8.00
N ALA A 58 -5.19 -12.02 -8.28
CA ALA A 58 -5.60 -10.64 -8.07
C ALA A 58 -5.63 -10.32 -6.57
N GLY A 59 -4.96 -9.24 -6.20
CA GLY A 59 -4.59 -8.87 -4.86
C GLY A 59 -4.53 -7.36 -4.64
N CYS A 60 -4.43 -7.00 -3.38
CA CYS A 60 -4.35 -5.63 -2.91
C CYS A 60 -3.05 -5.44 -2.16
N GLY A 61 -2.37 -4.33 -2.44
CA GLY A 61 -1.17 -3.96 -1.72
C GLY A 61 -1.51 -3.45 -0.33
N ALA A 62 -0.90 -4.03 0.69
CA ALA A 62 -0.90 -3.50 2.05
C ALA A 62 0.51 -3.11 2.49
N VAL A 63 0.60 -2.26 3.50
CA VAL A 63 1.85 -1.90 4.16
C VAL A 63 1.84 -2.50 5.56
N LEU A 64 2.89 -3.25 5.90
CA LEU A 64 3.16 -3.71 7.25
C LEU A 64 3.45 -2.48 8.11
N LEU A 65 2.68 -2.29 9.19
CA LEU A 65 2.89 -1.12 10.04
C LEU A 65 4.31 -1.18 10.61
N GLU A 66 4.76 -2.29 11.21
CA GLU A 66 6.07 -2.41 11.86
C GLU A 66 7.28 -2.01 11.00
N SER A 67 7.29 -2.38 9.72
CA SER A 67 8.47 -2.23 8.84
C SER A 67 8.30 -1.18 7.73
N GLY A 68 7.07 -0.74 7.47
CA GLY A 68 6.74 0.08 6.31
C GLY A 68 6.90 -0.64 4.96
N ARG A 69 7.11 -1.96 4.97
CA ARG A 69 7.28 -2.79 3.77
C ARG A 69 5.94 -3.24 3.21
N TRP A 70 5.91 -3.51 1.91
CA TRP A 70 4.70 -3.86 1.21
C TRP A 70 4.48 -5.36 1.16
N ILE A 71 3.23 -5.76 1.35
CA ILE A 71 2.76 -7.13 1.20
C ILE A 71 1.60 -7.15 0.21
N ASP A 72 1.38 -8.31 -0.37
CA ASP A 72 0.14 -8.62 -1.08
C ASP A 72 -0.78 -9.39 -0.12
N ASP A 73 -2.02 -8.93 -0.01
CA ASP A 73 -3.04 -9.57 0.81
C ASP A 73 -4.40 -9.53 0.08
N TYR A 74 -5.30 -10.41 0.49
CA TYR A 74 -6.58 -10.54 -0.17
C TYR A 74 -7.43 -9.30 0.06
N CYS A 75 -7.93 -8.69 -1.03
CA CYS A 75 -8.68 -7.44 -0.99
C CYS A 75 -9.95 -7.44 -0.10
N TYR A 76 -10.48 -8.63 0.24
CA TYR A 76 -11.65 -8.75 1.11
C TYR A 76 -11.31 -8.62 2.61
N ILE A 77 -10.03 -8.59 2.98
CA ILE A 77 -9.60 -8.41 4.37
C ILE A 77 -9.85 -6.95 4.80
N LYS A 78 -10.47 -6.77 5.96
CA LYS A 78 -10.70 -5.45 6.55
C LYS A 78 -9.40 -4.94 7.17
N LYS A 79 -8.87 -3.83 6.65
CA LYS A 79 -7.75 -3.08 7.21
C LYS A 79 -8.07 -1.58 7.17
N PRO A 80 -7.47 -0.75 8.05
CA PRO A 80 -7.44 0.70 7.84
C PRO A 80 -6.78 1.05 6.50
N PHE A 81 -6.99 2.26 5.99
CA PHE A 81 -6.43 2.70 4.72
C PHE A 81 -5.96 4.15 4.77
N ILE A 82 -5.06 4.50 3.86
CA ILE A 82 -4.59 5.87 3.64
C ILE A 82 -4.98 6.34 2.24
N CYS A 83 -5.44 7.58 2.15
CA CYS A 83 -5.69 8.26 0.89
C CYS A 83 -4.62 9.30 0.62
N THR A 84 -4.26 9.44 -0.65
CA THR A 84 -3.52 10.59 -1.17
C THR A 84 -4.51 11.52 -1.88
N VAL A 85 -4.28 12.83 -1.74
CA VAL A 85 -5.00 13.84 -2.51
C VAL A 85 -3.98 14.78 -3.14
N PRO A 86 -4.24 15.32 -4.34
CA PRO A 86 -3.39 16.36 -4.91
C PRO A 86 -3.26 17.52 -3.92
N ALA A 87 -2.02 17.98 -3.71
CA ALA A 87 -1.81 19.20 -2.94
C ALA A 87 -2.48 20.37 -3.68
N LEU A 88 -3.37 21.08 -2.98
CA LEU A 88 -3.91 22.33 -3.52
C LEU A 88 -2.76 23.33 -3.60
N VAL A 89 -2.39 23.71 -4.82
CA VAL A 89 -1.45 24.80 -5.06
C VAL A 89 -2.25 26.10 -4.99
N ALA A 90 -1.96 26.92 -3.98
CA ALA A 90 -2.50 28.28 -3.85
C ALA A 90 -1.62 29.29 -4.59
#